data_AF-A0A7Z1MIA8-F1
#
_entry.id   AF-A0A7Z1MIA8-F1
#
_cell.length_a   1.000
_cell.length_b   1.000
_cell.length_c   1.000
_cell.angle_alpha   90.00
_cell.angle_beta   90.00
_cell.angle_gamma   90.00
#
_symmetry.space_group_name_H-M   'P 1'
#
loop_
_entity.id
_entity.type
_entity.pdbx_description
1 polymer ?
#
loop_
_entity_poly.entity_id
_entity_poly.type
_entity_poly.pdbx_seq_one_letter_code
_entity_poly.pdbx_strand_id
1 'polypeptide(L)'
;MWMLLRILIVYLMIAPTYAILILTNIAEPHLLGTKPEVLVWLSCFLLLIGYILIRISKTRNIGKLLSLSVFGAIVLIMYVDERYWIFEISVNAWILFLATLYLLMLLYFIFPVKQFKPLLSLVPVAGVSWFLVWTFLGPISLTYDLMSSKTTIPIDKYQKVIGLLPELYLSAFQSGLFSMFLVLWLYAFVILCHNPKRSYRKLATHVSKFRNTWQ
;
A
#
# COMPACT_ATOMS: atom_id res chain seq x y z
N MET A 1 -28.70 4.17 18.73
CA MET A 1 -28.60 4.95 17.47
C MET A 1 -27.23 4.90 16.81
N TRP A 2 -26.13 5.32 17.45
CA TRP A 2 -24.81 5.41 16.78
C TRP A 2 -24.24 4.07 16.30
N MET A 3 -24.49 2.97 16.99
CA MET A 3 -24.07 1.64 16.56
C MET A 3 -24.84 1.17 15.31
N LEU A 4 -26.15 1.39 15.27
CA LEU A 4 -27.00 1.10 14.10
C LEU A 4 -26.56 1.91 12.87
N LEU A 5 -26.22 3.20 13.06
CA LEU A 5 -25.68 4.04 11.98
C LEU A 5 -24.33 3.50 11.46
N ARG A 6 -23.44 3.04 12.33
CA ARG A 6 -22.16 2.43 11.92
C ARG A 6 -22.37 1.14 11.13
N ILE A 7 -23.29 0.30 11.57
CA ILE A 7 -23.66 -0.94 10.86
C ILE A 7 -24.23 -0.59 9.48
N LEU A 8 -25.12 0.40 9.39
CA LEU A 8 -25.68 0.86 8.11
C LEU A 8 -24.59 1.38 7.16
N ILE A 9 -23.65 2.18 7.67
CA ILE A 9 -22.51 2.68 6.87
C ILE A 9 -21.66 1.50 6.37
N VAL A 10 -21.35 0.54 7.23
CA VAL A 10 -20.56 -0.63 6.84
C VAL A 10 -21.30 -1.46 5.80
N TYR A 11 -22.61 -1.67 5.98
CA TYR A 11 -23.46 -2.36 5.02
C TYR A 11 -23.40 -1.71 3.63
N LEU A 12 -23.50 -0.37 3.56
CA LEU A 12 -23.36 0.38 2.31
C LEU A 12 -21.95 0.27 1.70
N MET A 13 -20.91 0.05 2.51
CA MET A 13 -19.53 -0.13 2.05
C MET A 13 -19.22 -1.54 1.55
N ILE A 14 -20.08 -2.54 1.78
CA ILE A 14 -19.84 -3.92 1.33
C ILE A 14 -19.77 -3.98 -0.20
N ALA A 15 -20.74 -3.39 -0.91
CA ALA A 15 -20.77 -3.41 -2.38
C ALA A 15 -19.52 -2.77 -3.03
N PRO A 16 -19.10 -1.54 -2.67
CA PRO A 16 -17.91 -0.93 -3.26
C PRO A 16 -16.61 -1.67 -2.87
N THR A 17 -16.49 -2.16 -1.64
CA THR A 17 -15.31 -2.95 -1.23
C THR A 17 -15.22 -4.27 -2.00
N TYR A 18 -16.35 -4.95 -2.20
CA TYR A 18 -16.41 -6.16 -3.00
C TYR A 18 -16.04 -5.92 -4.47
N ALA A 19 -16.54 -4.84 -5.07
CA ALA A 19 -16.19 -4.45 -6.43
C ALA A 19 -14.68 -4.19 -6.58
N ILE A 20 -14.05 -3.52 -5.61
CA ILE A 20 -12.60 -3.30 -5.58
C ILE A 20 -11.87 -4.65 -5.56
N LEU A 21 -12.26 -5.57 -4.68
CA LEU A 21 -11.59 -6.87 -4.55
C LEU A 21 -11.66 -7.70 -5.85
N ILE A 22 -12.81 -7.69 -6.54
CA ILE A 22 -12.95 -8.37 -7.84
C ILE A 22 -12.05 -7.74 -8.89
N LEU A 23 -12.08 -6.41 -9.03
CA LEU A 23 -11.27 -5.70 -10.02
C LEU A 23 -9.77 -5.94 -9.78
N THR A 24 -9.34 -5.98 -8.52
CA THR A 24 -7.96 -6.29 -8.14
C THR A 24 -7.60 -7.77 -8.36
N ASN A 25 -8.57 -8.70 -8.44
CA ASN A 25 -8.32 -10.10 -8.79
C ASN A 25 -8.02 -10.31 -10.26
N ILE A 26 -8.75 -9.57 -11.09
CA ILE A 26 -8.64 -9.67 -12.54
C ILE A 26 -7.40 -8.91 -13.04
N ALA A 27 -7.01 -7.86 -12.31
CA ALA A 27 -5.79 -7.10 -12.60
C ALA A 27 -4.54 -7.89 -12.19
N GLU A 28 -4.14 -8.88 -13.00
CA GLU A 28 -2.87 -9.58 -12.86
C GLU A 28 -1.69 -8.71 -13.35
N PRO A 29 -0.81 -8.23 -12.47
CA PRO A 29 0.48 -7.74 -12.88
C PRO A 29 1.35 -8.82 -13.51
N HIS A 30 1.53 -8.70 -14.81
CA HIS A 30 2.45 -9.51 -15.58
C HIS A 30 3.94 -9.17 -15.34
N LEU A 31 4.27 -8.34 -14.33
CA LEU A 31 5.59 -7.70 -14.20
C LEU A 31 6.47 -8.20 -13.04
N LEU A 32 6.11 -9.29 -12.36
CA LEU A 32 6.76 -9.66 -11.09
C LEU A 32 7.63 -10.93 -11.18
N GLY A 33 8.51 -10.98 -12.20
CA GLY A 33 9.73 -11.77 -12.10
C GLY A 33 10.70 -11.09 -11.14
N THR A 34 10.52 -11.26 -9.82
CA THR A 34 11.41 -10.63 -8.83
C THR A 34 12.66 -11.47 -8.62
N LYS A 35 13.83 -10.87 -8.87
CA LYS A 35 15.12 -11.51 -8.61
C LYS A 35 15.50 -11.36 -7.12
N PRO A 36 15.94 -12.43 -6.46
CA PRO A 36 16.30 -12.39 -5.06
C PRO A 36 17.47 -11.43 -4.80
N GLU A 37 18.41 -11.28 -5.73
CA GLU A 37 19.53 -10.35 -5.59
C GLU A 37 19.05 -8.88 -5.54
N VAL A 38 18.10 -8.53 -6.42
CA VAL A 38 17.50 -7.19 -6.48
C VAL A 38 16.70 -6.90 -5.22
N LEU A 39 15.93 -7.89 -4.75
CA LEU A 39 15.17 -7.79 -3.50
C LEU A 39 16.09 -7.51 -2.31
N VAL A 40 17.17 -8.27 -2.15
CA VAL A 40 18.12 -8.10 -1.05
C VAL A 40 18.80 -6.72 -1.12
N TRP A 41 19.34 -6.36 -2.28
CA TRP A 41 20.06 -5.09 -2.44
C TRP A 41 19.16 -3.88 -2.19
N LEU A 42 17.96 -3.87 -2.79
CA LEU A 42 17.00 -2.78 -2.61
C LEU A 42 16.52 -2.70 -1.16
N SER A 43 16.25 -3.84 -0.52
CA SER A 43 15.82 -3.88 0.88
C SER A 43 16.91 -3.33 1.80
N CYS A 44 18.17 -3.73 1.62
CA CYS A 44 19.30 -3.19 2.37
C CYS A 44 19.44 -1.67 2.18
N PHE A 45 19.32 -1.18 0.94
CA PHE A 45 19.40 0.24 0.64
C PHE A 45 18.27 1.05 1.31
N LEU A 46 17.03 0.57 1.21
CA LEU A 46 15.87 1.23 1.83
C LEU A 46 15.93 1.18 3.36
N LEU A 47 16.44 0.09 3.95
CA LEU A 47 16.66 -0.03 5.39
C LEU A 47 17.75 0.93 5.88
N LEU A 48 18.82 1.13 5.11
CA LEU A 48 19.85 2.13 5.40
C LEU A 48 19.24 3.54 5.45
N ILE A 49 18.44 3.89 4.44
CA ILE A 49 17.70 5.17 4.42
C ILE A 49 16.76 5.27 5.63
N GLY A 50 16.01 4.20 5.92
CA GLY A 50 15.13 4.12 7.08
C GLY A 50 15.87 4.37 8.39
N TYR A 51 17.05 3.76 8.56
CA TYR A 51 17.91 3.94 9.71
C TYR A 51 18.40 5.39 9.84
N ILE A 52 18.88 6.01 8.75
CA ILE A 52 19.29 7.41 8.73
C ILE A 52 18.14 8.32 9.16
N LEU A 53 16.93 8.09 8.63
CA LEU A 53 15.73 8.85 9.00
C LEU A 53 15.33 8.63 10.47
N ILE A 54 15.53 7.44 11.04
CA ILE A 54 15.26 7.17 12.45
C ILE A 54 16.16 8.02 13.37
N ARG A 55 17.40 8.29 12.96
CA ARG A 55 18.37 9.08 13.73
C ARG A 55 18.02 10.57 13.78
N ILE A 56 17.24 11.06 12.82
CA ILE A 56 16.80 12.45 12.77
C ILE A 56 15.45 12.58 13.50
N SER A 57 15.42 13.31 14.61
CA SER A 57 14.22 13.45 15.47
C SER A 57 12.94 13.81 14.69
N LYS A 58 13.06 14.74 13.73
CA LYS A 58 11.94 15.22 12.91
C LYS A 58 11.36 14.15 11.97
N THR A 59 12.16 13.21 11.49
CA THR A 59 11.76 12.20 10.49
C THR A 59 11.69 10.79 11.08
N ARG A 60 11.88 10.64 12.39
CA ARG A 60 11.93 9.34 13.08
C ARG A 60 10.74 8.42 12.79
N ASN A 61 9.53 8.97 12.78
CA ASN A 61 8.32 8.18 12.50
C ASN A 61 8.25 7.72 11.04
N ILE A 62 8.73 8.54 10.10
CA ILE A 62 8.83 8.19 8.68
C ILE A 62 9.86 7.07 8.50
N GLY A 63 11.02 7.17 9.16
CA GLY A 63 12.04 6.12 9.11
C GLY A 63 11.56 4.79 9.68
N LYS A 64 10.80 4.80 10.78
CA LYS A 64 10.13 3.59 11.32
C LYS A 64 9.12 3.01 10.34
N LEU A 65 8.27 3.85 9.77
CA LEU A 65 7.27 3.42 8.78
C LEU A 65 7.94 2.79 7.58
N LEU A 66 8.96 3.44 7.02
CA LEU A 66 9.72 2.92 5.88
C LEU A 66 10.35 1.56 6.21
N SER A 67 11.03 1.45 7.36
CA SER A 67 11.69 0.20 7.77
C SER A 67 10.69 -0.94 7.92
N LEU A 68 9.55 -0.71 8.57
CA LEU A 68 8.49 -1.73 8.71
C LEU A 68 7.86 -2.09 7.36
N SER A 69 7.75 -1.12 6.45
CA SER A 69 7.16 -1.31 5.13
C SER A 69 8.07 -2.10 4.19
N VAL A 70 9.40 -2.05 4.39
CA VAL A 70 10.33 -2.94 3.66
C VAL A 70 10.06 -4.39 4.03
N PHE A 71 9.89 -4.70 5.33
CA PHE A 71 9.51 -6.06 5.76
C PHE A 71 8.14 -6.47 5.21
N GLY A 72 7.16 -5.57 5.23
CA GLY A 72 5.86 -5.83 4.62
C GLY A 72 5.95 -6.10 3.12
N ALA A 73 6.80 -5.37 2.39
CA ALA A 73 7.02 -5.56 0.96
C ALA A 73 7.65 -6.94 0.65
N ILE A 74 8.60 -7.40 1.48
CA ILE A 74 9.19 -8.74 1.37
C ILE A 74 8.10 -9.80 1.53
N VAL A 75 7.24 -9.68 2.55
CA VAL A 75 6.13 -10.62 2.77
C VAL A 75 5.18 -10.62 1.57
N LEU A 76 4.82 -9.46 1.02
CA LEU A 76 3.94 -9.37 -0.15
C LEU A 76 4.54 -10.08 -1.36
N ILE A 77 5.85 -9.96 -1.57
CA ILE A 77 6.55 -10.64 -2.68
C ILE A 77 6.55 -12.15 -2.51
N MET A 78 6.74 -12.65 -1.29
CA MET A 78 6.74 -14.11 -1.03
C MET A 78 5.43 -14.79 -1.45
N TYR A 79 4.31 -14.05 -1.45
CA TYR A 79 2.99 -14.58 -1.79
C TYR A 79 2.44 -13.99 -3.10
N VAL A 80 3.28 -13.34 -3.93
CA VAL A 80 2.80 -12.59 -5.08
C VAL A 80 2.22 -13.48 -6.18
N ASP A 81 2.80 -14.67 -6.37
CA ASP A 81 2.38 -15.66 -7.37
C ASP A 81 1.44 -16.73 -6.81
N GLU A 82 1.15 -16.67 -5.51
CA GLU A 82 0.33 -17.67 -4.83
C GLU A 82 -1.16 -17.43 -5.10
N ARG A 83 -1.84 -18.49 -5.56
CA ARG A 83 -3.28 -18.49 -5.83
C ARG A 83 -3.96 -19.57 -5.02
N TYR A 84 -5.11 -19.21 -4.46
CA TYR A 84 -5.93 -20.12 -3.68
C TYR A 84 -7.27 -20.33 -4.38
N TRP A 85 -7.76 -21.57 -4.36
CA TRP A 85 -9.08 -21.91 -4.86
C TRP A 85 -10.09 -21.80 -3.73
N ILE A 86 -11.02 -20.85 -3.84
CA ILE A 86 -12.07 -20.62 -2.85
C ILE A 86 -13.41 -20.60 -3.59
N PHE A 87 -14.32 -21.53 -3.26
CA PHE A 87 -15.62 -21.67 -3.94
C PHE A 87 -15.52 -21.67 -5.47
N GLU A 88 -14.60 -22.46 -6.02
CA GLU A 88 -14.34 -22.59 -7.47
C GLU A 88 -13.80 -21.32 -8.16
N ILE A 89 -13.50 -20.27 -7.40
CA ILE A 89 -12.87 -19.04 -7.89
C ILE A 89 -11.39 -19.04 -7.49
N SER A 90 -10.50 -18.81 -8.46
CA SER A 90 -9.07 -18.58 -8.18
C SER A 90 -8.88 -17.17 -7.62
N VAL A 91 -8.36 -17.06 -6.41
CA VAL A 91 -8.12 -15.79 -5.71
C VAL A 91 -6.63 -15.62 -5.44
N ASN A 92 -6.07 -14.49 -5.85
CA ASN A 92 -4.67 -14.17 -5.58
C ASN A 92 -4.45 -13.86 -4.09
N ALA A 93 -3.31 -14.29 -3.53
CA ALA A 93 -3.01 -14.10 -2.11
C ALA A 93 -3.01 -12.62 -1.67
N TRP A 94 -2.57 -11.70 -2.54
CA TRP A 94 -2.61 -10.26 -2.24
C TRP A 94 -4.02 -9.74 -1.98
N ILE A 95 -5.05 -10.38 -2.52
CA ILE A 95 -6.46 -9.98 -2.35
C ILE A 95 -6.97 -10.47 -1.02
N LEU A 96 -6.60 -11.68 -0.62
CA LEU A 96 -6.91 -12.19 0.70
C LEU A 96 -6.32 -11.27 1.77
N PHE A 97 -5.10 -10.79 1.56
CA PHE A 97 -4.49 -9.80 2.43
C PHE A 97 -5.28 -8.47 2.44
N LEU A 98 -5.63 -7.94 1.26
CA LEU A 98 -6.42 -6.71 1.16
C LEU A 98 -7.81 -6.84 1.80
N ALA A 99 -8.50 -7.95 1.57
CA ALA A 99 -9.78 -8.29 2.16
C ALA A 99 -9.68 -8.38 3.69
N THR A 100 -8.61 -8.99 4.20
CA THR A 100 -8.34 -9.07 5.64
C THR A 100 -8.13 -7.68 6.24
N LEU A 101 -7.37 -6.79 5.58
CA LEU A 101 -7.20 -5.41 6.02
C LEU A 101 -8.53 -4.65 6.04
N TYR A 102 -9.35 -4.81 5.00
CA TYR A 102 -10.66 -4.17 4.93
C TYR A 102 -11.59 -4.65 6.04
N LEU A 103 -11.66 -5.96 6.26
CA LEU A 103 -12.46 -6.55 7.33
C LEU A 103 -12.03 -6.01 8.70
N LEU A 104 -10.71 -5.94 8.95
CA LEU A 104 -10.16 -5.44 10.20
C LEU A 104 -10.55 -3.98 10.45
N MET A 105 -10.46 -3.15 9.42
CA MET A 105 -10.82 -1.74 9.51
C MET A 105 -12.33 -1.51 9.68
N LEU A 106 -13.16 -2.25 8.95
CA LEU A 106 -14.63 -2.21 9.09
C LEU A 106 -15.06 -2.70 10.48
N LEU A 107 -14.43 -3.77 10.98
CA LEU A 107 -14.73 -4.30 12.30
C LEU A 107 -14.34 -3.32 13.41
N TYR A 108 -13.19 -2.64 13.29
CA TYR A 108 -12.82 -1.55 14.20
C TYR A 108 -13.79 -0.35 14.12
N PHE A 109 -14.32 -0.05 12.93
CA PHE A 109 -15.30 1.02 12.77
C PHE A 109 -16.61 0.73 13.52
N ILE A 110 -17.10 -0.52 13.46
CA ILE A 110 -18.28 -0.95 14.22
C ILE A 110 -17.94 -0.98 15.71
N PHE A 111 -16.86 -1.67 16.08
CA PHE A 111 -16.42 -1.92 17.45
C PHE A 111 -15.04 -1.28 17.69
N PRO A 112 -14.99 -0.01 18.14
CA PRO A 112 -13.73 0.70 18.33
C PRO A 112 -13.04 0.28 19.64
N VAL A 113 -12.67 -1.01 19.72
CA VAL A 113 -12.00 -1.62 20.87
C VAL A 113 -10.53 -1.23 20.85
N LYS A 114 -9.97 -0.90 22.03
CA LYS A 114 -8.56 -0.50 22.16
C LYS A 114 -7.58 -1.56 21.63
N GLN A 115 -7.97 -2.84 21.67
CA GLN A 115 -7.17 -3.98 21.22
C GLN A 115 -6.94 -4.01 19.71
N PHE A 116 -7.80 -3.38 18.90
CA PHE A 116 -7.63 -3.30 17.44
C PHE A 116 -6.72 -2.15 16.99
N LYS A 117 -6.31 -1.25 17.90
CA LYS A 117 -5.43 -0.11 17.55
C LYS A 117 -4.06 -0.53 17.02
N PRO A 118 -3.35 -1.52 17.60
CA PRO A 118 -2.09 -2.00 17.04
C PRO A 118 -2.29 -2.55 15.63
N LEU A 119 -3.39 -3.26 15.38
CA LEU A 119 -3.71 -3.81 14.07
C LEU A 119 -4.01 -2.70 13.04
N LEU A 120 -4.70 -1.63 13.44
CA LEU A 120 -4.89 -0.46 12.58
C LEU A 120 -3.58 0.21 12.20
N SER A 121 -2.56 0.17 13.08
CA SER A 121 -1.25 0.76 12.79
C SER A 121 -0.46 0.01 11.71
N LEU A 122 -0.84 -1.24 11.40
CA LEU A 122 -0.27 -2.01 10.30
C LEU A 122 -0.82 -1.60 8.94
N VAL A 123 -1.99 -0.95 8.88
CA VAL A 123 -2.61 -0.53 7.62
C VAL A 123 -1.74 0.48 6.84
N PRO A 124 -1.21 1.57 7.44
CA PRO A 124 -0.30 2.46 6.72
C PRO A 124 1.00 1.77 6.32
N VAL A 125 1.47 0.80 7.12
CA VAL A 125 2.64 -0.01 6.76
C VAL A 125 2.34 -0.86 5.53
N ALA A 126 1.19 -1.53 5.50
CA ALA A 126 0.76 -2.30 4.34
C ALA A 126 0.62 -1.41 3.10
N GLY A 127 -0.05 -0.26 3.20
CA GLY A 127 -0.19 0.67 2.07
C GLY A 127 1.15 1.11 1.48
N VAL A 128 2.13 1.45 2.33
CA VAL A 128 3.48 1.80 1.88
C VAL A 128 4.24 0.56 1.37
N SER A 129 4.00 -0.62 1.93
CA SER A 129 4.59 -1.88 1.43
C SER A 129 4.15 -2.17 0.00
N TRP A 130 2.85 -2.05 -0.28
CA TRP A 130 2.30 -2.13 -1.64
C TRP A 130 2.97 -1.11 -2.55
N PHE A 131 3.01 0.16 -2.14
CA PHE A 131 3.68 1.21 -2.89
C PHE A 131 5.12 0.84 -3.27
N LEU A 132 5.91 0.30 -2.33
CA LEU A 132 7.30 -0.08 -2.56
C LEU A 132 7.44 -1.22 -3.58
N VAL A 133 6.58 -2.24 -3.51
CA VAL A 133 6.60 -3.38 -4.43
C VAL A 133 6.41 -2.92 -5.87
N TRP A 134 5.39 -2.09 -6.09
CA TRP A 134 5.03 -1.63 -7.43
C TRP A 134 5.98 -0.58 -7.98
N THR A 135 6.39 0.37 -7.14
CA THR A 135 7.17 1.52 -7.57
C THR A 135 8.64 1.19 -7.80
N PHE A 136 9.21 0.31 -6.97
CA PHE A 136 10.64 0.03 -7.00
C PHE A 136 10.95 -1.39 -7.46
N LEU A 137 10.38 -2.40 -6.81
CA LEU A 137 10.77 -3.79 -7.05
C LEU A 137 10.50 -4.27 -8.47
N GLY A 138 9.31 -4.00 -9.01
CA GLY A 138 8.98 -4.32 -10.40
C GLY A 138 9.96 -3.70 -11.41
N PRO A 139 10.03 -2.36 -11.52
CA PRO A 139 10.83 -1.72 -12.56
C PRO A 139 12.36 -1.89 -12.38
N ILE A 140 12.85 -2.00 -11.14
CA ILE A 140 14.28 -2.24 -10.88
C ILE A 140 14.67 -3.68 -11.26
N SER A 141 13.82 -4.67 -11.01
CA SER A 141 14.08 -6.06 -11.43
C SER A 141 14.18 -6.16 -12.95
N LEU A 142 13.25 -5.51 -13.66
CA LEU A 142 13.27 -5.44 -15.12
C LEU A 142 14.52 -4.70 -15.66
N THR A 143 14.93 -3.62 -15.01
CA THR A 143 16.15 -2.89 -15.38
C THR A 143 17.40 -3.74 -15.16
N TYR A 144 17.45 -4.50 -14.07
CA TYR A 144 18.53 -5.44 -13.80
C TYR A 144 18.59 -6.54 -14.87
N ASP A 145 17.44 -7.09 -15.27
CA ASP A 145 17.35 -8.08 -16.34
C ASP A 145 17.86 -7.54 -17.66
N LEU A 146 17.46 -6.32 -18.03
CA LEU A 146 17.94 -5.65 -19.23
C LEU A 146 19.46 -5.45 -19.20
N MET A 147 20.00 -4.94 -18.10
CA MET A 147 21.44 -4.73 -17.95
C MET A 147 22.23 -6.05 -18.05
N SER A 148 21.69 -7.12 -17.45
CA SER A 148 22.32 -8.45 -17.50
C SER A 148 22.27 -9.11 -18.88
N SER A 149 21.27 -8.77 -19.71
CA SER A 149 21.04 -9.37 -21.04
C SER A 149 21.57 -8.53 -22.20
N LYS A 150 22.30 -7.45 -21.92
CA LYS A 150 22.85 -6.51 -22.92
C LYS A 150 23.64 -7.19 -24.05
N THR A 151 24.36 -8.27 -23.74
CA THR A 151 25.20 -8.99 -24.73
C THR A 151 24.39 -9.95 -25.62
N THR A 152 23.14 -10.22 -25.26
CA THR A 152 22.28 -11.21 -25.94
C THR A 152 21.24 -10.54 -26.85
N ILE A 153 20.88 -9.29 -26.57
CA ILE A 153 19.83 -8.55 -27.28
C ILE A 153 20.47 -7.71 -28.41
N PRO A 154 19.89 -7.71 -29.63
CA PRO A 154 20.32 -6.79 -30.70
C PRO A 154 20.28 -5.33 -30.25
N ILE A 155 21.33 -4.57 -30.57
CA ILE A 155 21.53 -3.20 -30.05
C ILE A 155 20.34 -2.27 -30.33
N ASP A 156 19.70 -2.41 -31.50
CA ASP A 156 18.56 -1.59 -31.91
C ASP A 156 17.32 -1.85 -31.04
N LYS A 157 17.09 -3.12 -30.67
CA LYS A 157 16.00 -3.50 -29.78
C LYS A 157 16.30 -3.08 -28.34
N TYR A 158 17.56 -3.21 -27.91
CA TYR A 158 18.00 -2.79 -26.58
C TYR A 158 17.81 -1.28 -26.37
N GLN A 159 18.22 -0.45 -27.33
CA GLN A 159 18.03 1.00 -27.26
C GLN A 159 16.54 1.40 -27.23
N LYS A 160 15.70 0.72 -28.02
CA LYS A 160 14.25 0.94 -28.00
C LYS A 160 13.63 0.64 -26.64
N VAL A 161 14.04 -0.47 -26.00
CA VAL A 161 13.53 -0.85 -24.67
C VAL A 161 14.02 0.10 -23.58
N ILE A 162 15.29 0.55 -23.64
CA ILE A 162 15.79 1.60 -22.73
C ILE A 162 15.02 2.90 -22.90
N GLY A 163 14.65 3.28 -24.12
CA GLY A 163 13.85 4.47 -24.38
C GLY A 163 12.47 4.43 -23.71
N LEU A 164 11.90 3.24 -23.50
CA LEU A 164 10.60 3.03 -22.84
C LEU A 164 10.71 2.92 -21.32
N LEU A 165 11.92 2.77 -20.77
CA LEU A 165 12.14 2.61 -19.33
C LEU A 165 11.54 3.77 -18.50
N PRO A 166 11.74 5.05 -18.86
CA PRO A 166 11.16 6.16 -18.10
C PRO A 166 9.63 6.09 -18.00
N GLU A 167 8.94 5.76 -19.09
CA GLU A 167 7.48 5.60 -19.12
C GLU A 167 7.04 4.42 -18.24
N LEU A 168 7.80 3.32 -18.28
CA LEU A 168 7.55 2.17 -17.42
C LEU A 168 7.67 2.55 -15.93
N TYR A 169 8.75 3.25 -15.55
CA TYR A 169 8.93 3.72 -14.17
C TYR A 169 7.80 4.68 -13.73
N LEU A 170 7.35 5.56 -14.62
CA LEU A 170 6.23 6.46 -14.34
C LEU A 170 4.93 5.67 -14.14
N SER A 171 4.63 4.71 -15.01
CA SER A 171 3.44 3.86 -14.89
C SER A 171 3.48 3.02 -13.61
N ALA A 172 4.65 2.46 -13.27
CA ALA A 172 4.88 1.69 -12.05
C ALA A 172 4.69 2.54 -10.79
N PHE A 173 5.17 3.79 -10.81
CA PHE A 173 4.94 4.76 -9.73
C PHE A 173 3.46 5.10 -9.58
N GLN A 174 2.74 5.34 -10.68
CA GLN A 174 1.29 5.59 -10.66
C GLN A 174 0.53 4.38 -10.10
N SER A 175 0.80 3.17 -10.58
CA SER A 175 0.24 1.93 -10.05
C SER A 175 0.55 1.75 -8.56
N GLY A 176 1.77 2.08 -8.14
CA GLY A 176 2.17 2.12 -6.74
C GLY A 176 1.31 3.07 -5.91
N LEU A 177 1.09 4.31 -6.38
CA LEU A 177 0.21 5.26 -5.71
C LEU A 177 -1.23 4.74 -5.61
N PHE A 178 -1.78 4.20 -6.70
CA PHE A 178 -3.13 3.62 -6.67
C PHE A 178 -3.22 2.46 -5.67
N SER A 179 -2.24 1.56 -5.64
CA SER A 179 -2.20 0.46 -4.68
C SER A 179 -2.14 0.93 -3.23
N MET A 180 -1.38 1.99 -2.95
CA MET A 180 -1.32 2.63 -1.64
C MET A 180 -2.68 3.24 -1.25
N PHE A 181 -3.32 3.95 -2.19
CA PHE A 181 -4.62 4.55 -1.96
C PHE A 181 -5.72 3.51 -1.75
N LEU A 182 -5.67 2.37 -2.45
CA LEU A 182 -6.57 1.23 -2.22
C LEU A 182 -6.52 0.74 -0.77
N VAL A 183 -5.37 0.79 -0.11
CA VAL A 183 -5.28 0.41 1.32
C VAL A 183 -5.67 1.58 2.23
N LEU A 184 -5.26 2.80 1.91
CA LEU A 184 -5.37 3.95 2.81
C LEU A 184 -6.73 4.66 2.81
N TRP A 185 -7.54 4.57 1.75
CA TRP A 185 -8.80 5.31 1.68
C TRP A 185 -9.74 4.91 2.83
N LEU A 186 -9.90 3.60 3.06
CA LEU A 186 -10.77 3.07 4.09
C LEU A 186 -10.18 3.31 5.49
N TYR A 187 -8.85 3.31 5.62
CA TYR A 187 -8.16 3.69 6.85
C TYR A 187 -8.43 5.15 7.26
N ALA A 188 -8.31 6.07 6.30
CA ALA A 188 -8.62 7.48 6.52
C ALA A 188 -10.09 7.67 6.90
N PHE A 189 -11.00 7.01 6.18
CA PHE A 189 -12.43 6.99 6.50
C PHE A 189 -12.68 6.53 7.94
N VAL A 190 -12.11 5.39 8.31
CA VAL A 190 -12.31 4.78 9.63
C VAL A 190 -11.77 5.69 10.73
N ILE A 191 -10.58 6.28 10.59
CA ILE A 191 -10.03 7.18 11.62
C ILE A 191 -10.85 8.46 11.77
N LEU A 192 -11.25 9.07 10.65
CA LEU A 192 -12.01 10.34 10.65
C LEU A 192 -13.43 10.14 11.16
N CYS A 193 -14.11 9.07 10.71
CA CYS A 193 -15.52 8.83 11.00
C CYS A 193 -15.76 7.96 12.24
N HIS A 194 -14.73 7.34 12.83
CA HIS A 194 -14.83 6.54 14.06
C HIS A 194 -15.43 7.30 15.26
N ASN A 195 -15.25 8.63 15.32
CA ASN A 195 -15.82 9.45 16.38
C ASN A 195 -16.17 10.85 15.85
N PRO A 196 -17.31 10.99 15.18
CA PRO A 196 -17.66 12.21 14.45
C PRO A 196 -17.72 13.43 15.38
N LYS A 197 -18.16 13.25 16.64
CA LYS A 197 -18.21 14.33 17.64
C LYS A 197 -16.82 14.86 17.99
N ARG A 198 -15.82 13.98 18.15
CA ARG A 198 -14.44 14.39 18.46
C ARG A 198 -13.70 14.91 17.22
N SER A 199 -13.93 14.29 16.06
CA SER A 199 -13.33 14.70 14.78
C SER A 199 -13.83 16.07 14.36
N TYR A 200 -15.14 16.32 14.43
CA TYR A 200 -15.73 17.63 14.16
C TYR A 200 -15.17 18.70 15.11
N ARG A 201 -15.10 18.41 16.42
CA ARG A 201 -14.56 19.35 17.41
C ARG A 201 -13.09 19.68 17.14
N LYS A 202 -12.26 18.70 16.77
CA LYS A 202 -10.84 18.90 16.40
C LYS A 202 -10.67 19.71 15.11
N LEU A 203 -11.49 19.42 14.11
CA LEU A 203 -11.47 20.13 12.82
C LEU A 203 -11.92 21.58 13.03
N ALA A 204 -13.03 21.80 13.73
CA ALA A 204 -13.53 23.13 14.09
C ALA A 204 -12.50 23.94 14.88
N THR A 205 -11.79 23.32 15.83
CA THR A 205 -10.71 24.01 16.56
C THR A 205 -9.49 24.33 15.68
N HIS A 206 -9.16 23.48 14.70
CA HIS A 206 -8.08 23.79 13.76
C HIS A 206 -8.47 24.94 12.83
N VAL A 207 -9.69 24.92 12.31
CA VAL A 207 -10.23 25.97 11.44
C VAL A 207 -10.33 27.30 12.19
N SER A 208 -10.80 27.29 13.44
CA SER A 208 -10.85 28.50 14.27
C SER A 208 -9.45 29.04 14.57
N LYS A 209 -8.47 28.15 14.81
CA LYS A 209 -7.08 28.53 15.06
C LYS A 209 -6.42 29.11 13.81
N PHE A 210 -6.67 28.50 12.64
CA PHE A 210 -6.24 29.04 11.35
C PHE A 210 -6.85 30.42 11.10
N ARG A 211 -8.17 30.57 11.28
CA ARG A 211 -8.85 31.86 11.10
C ARG A 211 -8.27 32.95 11.99
N ASN A 212 -7.98 32.64 13.24
CA ASN A 212 -7.43 33.61 14.21
C ASN A 212 -5.94 33.91 14.01
N THR A 213 -5.20 33.13 13.21
CA THR A 213 -3.81 33.45 12.83
C THR A 213 -3.71 34.35 11.59
N TRP A 214 -4.82 34.60 10.90
CA TRP A 214 -4.89 35.48 9.72
C TRP A 214 -5.62 36.81 10.00
N GLN A 215 -6.01 37.05 11.26
CA GLN A 215 -6.43 38.36 11.79
C GLN A 215 -5.31 38.94 12.65
#